data_AF-A0A7J8SQ62-F1
#
_entry.id   AF-A0A7J8SQ62-F1
#
_cell.length_a   1.000
_cell.length_b   1.000
_cell.length_c   1.000
_cell.angle_alpha   90.00
_cell.angle_beta   90.00
_cell.angle_gamma   90.00
#
_symmetry.space_group_name_H-M   'P 1'
#
loop_
_entity.id
_entity.type
_entity.pdbx_description
1 polymer ?
#
loop_
_entity_poly.entity_id
_entity_poly.type
_entity_poly.pdbx_seq_one_letter_code
_entity_poly.pdbx_strand_id
1 'polypeptide(L)'
;MVMEKAWSFGLVLLWFSTLSCYLVNAADDKNGGFGASFIFGDSLVDAGNNNYLPTLSRANIPPNGIDFKASGGNPTGRYTNGRTIGDIVGEELGVPNYAVPYLAPNSTGKAILYGVNYASGGGGIMNATGRIFVNRLGLDIQIDFFNNTRKQFDKLLGSSKAKDYISKRSIFSVTIGANDFLNNYLLPVLSIGARISETPDGFIDDMINHLSNQLTRLYKLDARKFVIGNVGPIGCIPYQKTINQLNENECVDLANKLAMQYNGRLKELLTELNGKLKGAIFVHANVYDLVMELITNYAKYGIIWFFTCRFYNSKRSMLWKWRAICRDNPMRTDIKYVQRP
;
A
#
# COMPACT_ATOMS: atom_id res chain seq x y z
N MET A 1 -7.94 -24.69 27.81
CA MET A 1 -7.20 -23.49 27.35
C MET A 1 -7.67 -23.08 25.94
N VAL A 2 -8.97 -22.79 25.80
CA VAL A 2 -9.63 -22.49 24.49
C VAL A 2 -10.27 -21.10 24.49
N MET A 3 -10.27 -20.38 25.63
CA MET A 3 -10.94 -19.08 25.79
C MET A 3 -10.08 -17.85 25.45
N GLU A 4 -8.75 -17.95 25.41
CA GLU A 4 -7.89 -16.78 25.09
C GLU A 4 -7.82 -16.45 23.58
N LYS A 5 -8.15 -17.40 22.70
CA LYS A 5 -8.01 -17.22 21.23
C LYS A 5 -9.09 -16.35 20.60
N ALA A 6 -10.22 -16.12 21.29
CA ALA A 6 -11.31 -15.27 20.78
C ALA A 6 -11.01 -13.76 20.92
N TRP A 7 -10.14 -13.38 21.86
CA TRP A 7 -9.89 -11.98 22.19
C TRP A 7 -9.00 -11.28 21.15
N SER A 8 -8.07 -11.99 20.51
CA SER A 8 -7.13 -11.41 19.53
C SER A 8 -7.74 -11.14 18.15
N PHE A 9 -8.66 -12.00 17.68
CA PHE A 9 -9.51 -11.69 16.52
C PHE A 9 -10.49 -10.55 16.84
N GLY A 10 -10.98 -10.53 18.08
CA GLY A 10 -11.75 -9.42 18.62
C GLY A 10 -11.00 -8.09 18.52
N LEU A 11 -9.69 -8.03 18.79
CA LEU A 11 -8.92 -6.77 18.76
C LEU A 11 -8.69 -6.21 17.35
N VAL A 12 -8.44 -7.05 16.34
CA VAL A 12 -8.35 -6.59 14.94
C VAL A 12 -9.71 -6.13 14.44
N LEU A 13 -10.78 -6.91 14.72
CA LEU A 13 -12.16 -6.51 14.43
C LEU A 13 -12.61 -5.28 15.25
N LEU A 14 -12.08 -5.07 16.46
CA LEU A 14 -12.34 -3.91 17.31
C LEU A 14 -11.62 -2.64 16.81
N TRP A 15 -10.43 -2.78 16.25
CA TRP A 15 -9.73 -1.70 15.53
C TRP A 15 -10.45 -1.35 14.23
N PHE A 16 -10.90 -2.34 13.45
CA PHE A 16 -11.72 -2.09 12.26
C PHE A 16 -13.12 -1.56 12.63
N SER A 17 -13.72 -1.97 13.76
CA SER A 17 -15.00 -1.45 14.22
C SER A 17 -14.88 -0.05 14.80
N THR A 18 -13.76 0.30 15.46
CA THR A 18 -13.53 1.66 15.95
C THR A 18 -13.15 2.60 14.81
N LEU A 19 -12.33 2.16 13.83
CA LEU A 19 -12.06 2.90 12.59
C LEU A 19 -13.33 3.05 11.74
N SER A 20 -14.14 2.00 11.64
CA SER A 20 -15.47 2.05 11.03
C SER A 20 -16.37 3.03 11.78
N CYS A 21 -16.45 3.02 13.11
CA CYS A 21 -17.23 4.01 13.87
C CYS A 21 -16.75 5.46 13.69
N TYR A 22 -15.43 5.71 13.61
CA TYR A 22 -14.91 7.06 13.33
C TYR A 22 -15.18 7.51 11.88
N LEU A 23 -15.15 6.60 10.91
CA LEU A 23 -15.42 6.91 9.50
C LEU A 23 -16.92 6.96 9.16
N VAL A 24 -17.74 6.15 9.84
CA VAL A 24 -19.21 6.10 9.75
C VAL A 24 -19.83 7.34 10.40
N ASN A 25 -19.28 7.83 11.52
CA ASN A 25 -19.69 9.13 12.07
C ASN A 25 -19.31 10.32 11.17
N ALA A 26 -18.35 10.15 10.25
CA ALA A 26 -18.04 11.11 9.19
C ALA A 26 -18.85 10.89 7.89
N ALA A 27 -19.79 9.93 7.90
CA ALA A 27 -20.64 9.54 6.79
C ALA A 27 -22.14 9.70 7.12
N ASP A 28 -22.50 10.56 8.08
CA ASP A 28 -23.91 10.88 8.35
C ASP A 28 -24.47 11.83 7.27
N ASP A 29 -24.75 11.25 6.11
CA ASP A 29 -25.61 11.82 5.08
C ASP A 29 -26.44 10.67 4.51
N LYS A 30 -27.56 10.36 5.19
CA LYS A 30 -28.45 9.21 4.97
C LYS A 30 -29.13 9.14 3.58
N ASN A 31 -28.66 9.92 2.60
CA ASN A 31 -29.10 9.92 1.20
C ASN A 31 -27.95 10.00 0.17
N GLY A 32 -26.68 9.83 0.56
CA GLY A 32 -25.53 9.95 -0.33
C GLY A 32 -24.72 8.66 -0.46
N GLY A 33 -24.65 8.06 -1.66
CA GLY A 33 -23.81 6.90 -1.93
C GLY A 33 -22.33 7.10 -1.55
N PHE A 34 -21.63 5.99 -1.31
CA PHE A 34 -20.22 5.92 -0.88
C PHE A 34 -19.30 6.81 -1.73
N GLY A 35 -18.31 7.45 -1.08
CA GLY A 35 -17.30 8.27 -1.75
C GLY A 35 -16.24 7.46 -2.49
N ALA A 36 -15.36 8.16 -3.22
CA ALA A 36 -14.27 7.49 -3.95
C ALA A 36 -13.09 7.12 -3.02
N SER A 37 -12.43 6.00 -3.32
CA SER A 37 -11.14 5.63 -2.69
C SER A 37 -9.98 5.98 -3.63
N PHE A 38 -9.22 7.02 -3.31
CA PHE A 38 -8.03 7.41 -4.07
C PHE A 38 -6.77 6.86 -3.39
N ILE A 39 -5.99 6.08 -4.13
CA ILE A 39 -4.88 5.30 -3.58
C ILE A 39 -3.57 5.78 -4.19
N PHE A 40 -2.61 6.14 -3.35
CA PHE A 40 -1.27 6.60 -3.69
C PHE A 40 -0.26 5.70 -2.98
N GLY A 41 0.88 5.44 -3.60
CA GLY A 41 1.89 4.62 -2.97
C GLY A 41 2.83 3.90 -3.90
N ASP A 42 3.43 2.84 -3.36
CA ASP A 42 4.33 1.97 -4.09
C ASP A 42 3.71 0.60 -4.42
N SER A 43 4.54 -0.43 -4.61
CA SER A 43 4.11 -1.79 -4.92
C SER A 43 3.14 -2.38 -3.90
N LEU A 44 3.14 -1.93 -2.64
CA LEU A 44 2.25 -2.46 -1.59
C LEU A 44 0.77 -2.22 -1.90
N VAL A 45 0.47 -1.21 -2.73
CA VAL A 45 -0.89 -0.82 -3.08
C VAL A 45 -1.10 -0.63 -4.58
N ASP A 46 -0.13 -0.97 -5.44
CA ASP A 46 -0.27 -0.87 -6.91
C ASP A 46 -1.34 -1.85 -7.44
N ALA A 47 -2.30 -1.32 -8.20
CA ALA A 47 -3.36 -2.09 -8.85
C ALA A 47 -3.00 -2.57 -10.28
N GLY A 48 -1.85 -2.14 -10.82
CA GLY A 48 -1.35 -2.52 -12.14
C GLY A 48 -0.86 -1.36 -13.01
N ASN A 49 -0.56 -0.18 -12.46
CA ASN A 49 -0.07 0.97 -13.25
C ASN A 49 1.24 0.63 -13.98
N ASN A 50 2.11 -0.15 -13.33
CA ASN A 50 3.40 -0.54 -13.90
C ASN A 50 3.30 -1.39 -15.18
N ASN A 51 2.14 -1.98 -15.49
CA ASN A 51 1.93 -2.71 -16.74
C ASN A 51 1.96 -1.80 -17.97
N TYR A 52 1.69 -0.51 -17.78
CA TYR A 52 1.60 0.50 -18.82
C TYR A 52 2.88 1.35 -18.93
N LEU A 53 3.93 1.00 -18.20
CA LEU A 53 5.21 1.69 -18.19
C LEU A 53 6.32 0.79 -18.73
N PRO A 54 7.31 1.30 -19.48
CA PRO A 54 8.53 0.56 -19.79
C PRO A 54 9.41 0.49 -18.54
N THR A 55 9.16 -0.50 -17.67
CA THR A 55 9.78 -0.65 -16.35
C THR A 55 10.23 -2.08 -16.09
N LEU A 56 11.27 -2.23 -15.26
CA LEU A 56 11.71 -3.53 -14.73
C LEU A 56 10.89 -3.98 -13.51
N SER A 57 10.09 -3.09 -12.91
CA SER A 57 9.22 -3.41 -11.78
C SER A 57 7.83 -3.71 -12.30
N ARG A 58 7.50 -4.98 -12.59
CA ARG A 58 6.15 -5.42 -12.96
C ARG A 58 5.75 -6.68 -12.20
N ALA A 59 4.48 -6.74 -11.79
CA ALA A 59 3.88 -7.90 -11.12
C ALA A 59 2.72 -8.51 -11.94
N ASN A 60 2.78 -8.44 -13.27
CA ASN A 60 1.80 -9.05 -14.18
C ASN A 60 2.16 -10.48 -14.62
N ILE A 61 2.83 -11.21 -13.73
CA ILE A 61 3.20 -12.61 -13.93
C ILE A 61 2.75 -13.45 -12.74
N PRO A 62 2.35 -14.71 -12.94
CA PRO A 62 2.06 -15.62 -11.82
C PRO A 62 3.29 -15.77 -10.90
N PRO A 63 3.10 -15.95 -9.59
CA PRO A 63 1.84 -16.24 -8.89
C PRO A 63 1.01 -14.99 -8.51
N ASN A 64 1.37 -13.79 -8.96
CA ASN A 64 0.57 -12.62 -8.64
C ASN A 64 -0.85 -12.74 -9.23
N GLY A 65 -1.86 -12.34 -8.46
CA GLY A 65 -3.27 -12.39 -8.85
C GLY A 65 -3.96 -13.76 -8.80
N ILE A 66 -3.29 -14.87 -8.46
CA ILE A 66 -3.90 -16.22 -8.45
C ILE A 66 -5.12 -16.36 -7.52
N ASP A 67 -5.14 -15.60 -6.43
CA ASP A 67 -6.24 -15.57 -5.44
C ASP A 67 -7.19 -14.38 -5.67
N PHE A 68 -6.94 -13.56 -6.70
CA PHE A 68 -7.78 -12.41 -7.02
C PHE A 68 -8.97 -12.80 -7.89
N LYS A 69 -10.09 -13.10 -7.24
CA LYS A 69 -11.34 -13.56 -7.89
C LYS A 69 -11.83 -12.62 -8.99
N ALA A 70 -11.69 -11.31 -8.81
CA ALA A 70 -12.16 -10.33 -9.78
C ALA A 70 -11.44 -10.36 -11.14
N SER A 71 -10.22 -10.91 -11.19
CA SER A 71 -9.51 -11.17 -12.46
C SER A 71 -9.61 -12.62 -12.93
N GLY A 72 -10.37 -13.46 -12.21
CA GLY A 72 -10.41 -14.90 -12.46
C GLY A 72 -9.07 -15.60 -12.18
N GLY A 73 -8.23 -15.04 -11.30
CA GLY A 73 -6.89 -15.58 -11.02
C GLY A 73 -5.79 -15.06 -11.96
N ASN A 74 -6.10 -14.16 -12.90
CA ASN A 74 -5.12 -13.60 -13.82
C ASN A 74 -4.27 -12.50 -13.14
N PRO A 75 -2.96 -12.42 -13.41
CA PRO A 75 -2.11 -11.35 -12.89
C PRO A 75 -2.56 -9.97 -13.39
N THR A 76 -2.90 -9.07 -12.48
CA THR A 76 -3.31 -7.69 -12.84
C THR A 76 -2.18 -6.67 -12.70
N GLY A 77 -1.01 -7.06 -12.20
CA GLY A 77 0.05 -6.12 -11.81
C GLY A 77 0.06 -5.75 -10.32
N ARG A 78 -0.79 -6.37 -9.50
CA ARG A 78 -0.71 -6.30 -8.03
C ARG A 78 0.46 -7.14 -7.52
N TYR A 79 1.27 -6.61 -6.60
CA TYR A 79 2.43 -7.32 -6.02
C TYR A 79 2.00 -8.27 -4.89
N THR A 80 0.98 -9.07 -5.16
CA THR A 80 0.37 -10.03 -4.23
C THR A 80 -0.42 -11.06 -5.03
N ASN A 81 -0.72 -12.20 -4.41
CA ASN A 81 -1.60 -13.20 -4.99
C ASN A 81 -3.05 -12.71 -5.12
N GLY A 82 -3.47 -11.72 -4.32
CA GLY A 82 -4.88 -11.34 -4.21
C GLY A 82 -5.13 -9.84 -4.22
N ARG A 83 -5.98 -9.41 -3.29
CA ARG A 83 -6.30 -8.00 -3.02
C ARG A 83 -5.09 -7.32 -2.35
N THR A 84 -4.86 -6.06 -2.69
CA THR A 84 -3.98 -5.17 -1.92
C THR A 84 -4.72 -4.65 -0.68
N ILE A 85 -4.01 -4.03 0.26
CA ILE A 85 -4.67 -3.38 1.41
C ILE A 85 -5.61 -2.25 0.97
N GLY A 86 -5.27 -1.54 -0.13
CA GLY A 86 -6.13 -0.50 -0.70
C GLY A 86 -7.44 -1.05 -1.26
N ASP A 87 -7.41 -2.25 -1.85
CA ASP A 87 -8.62 -2.95 -2.31
C ASP A 87 -9.52 -3.34 -1.13
N ILE A 88 -8.91 -3.92 -0.07
CA ILE A 88 -9.64 -4.33 1.15
C ILE A 88 -10.29 -3.12 1.80
N VAL A 89 -9.55 -2.02 1.98
CA VAL A 89 -10.10 -0.78 2.54
C VAL A 89 -11.26 -0.25 1.69
N GLY A 90 -11.15 -0.28 0.36
CA GLY A 90 -12.25 0.12 -0.53
C GLY A 90 -13.52 -0.73 -0.33
N GLU A 91 -13.37 -2.04 -0.22
CA GLU A 91 -14.50 -2.96 0.04
C GLU A 91 -15.16 -2.71 1.40
N GLU A 92 -14.35 -2.56 2.46
CA GLU A 92 -14.85 -2.29 3.82
C GLU A 92 -15.55 -0.93 3.93
N LEU A 93 -15.19 0.02 3.06
CA LEU A 93 -15.86 1.31 2.92
C LEU A 93 -17.15 1.24 2.09
N GLY A 94 -17.51 0.07 1.56
CA GLY A 94 -18.70 -0.13 0.73
C GLY A 94 -18.55 0.39 -0.71
N VAL A 95 -17.34 0.68 -1.17
CA VAL A 95 -17.13 1.09 -2.57
C VAL A 95 -17.45 -0.11 -3.47
N PRO A 96 -18.37 0.03 -4.44
CA PRO A 96 -18.89 -1.12 -5.19
C PRO A 96 -17.90 -1.70 -6.19
N ASN A 97 -16.83 -0.97 -6.53
CA ASN A 97 -15.80 -1.38 -7.47
C ASN A 97 -14.42 -1.05 -6.93
N TYR A 98 -13.42 -1.88 -7.26
CA TYR A 98 -12.03 -1.56 -6.96
C TYR A 98 -11.58 -0.28 -7.68
N ALA A 99 -10.68 0.46 -7.04
CA ALA A 99 -10.02 1.59 -7.66
C ALA A 99 -9.23 1.11 -8.90
N VAL A 100 -9.54 1.70 -10.05
CA VAL A 100 -8.90 1.37 -11.33
C VAL A 100 -7.47 1.95 -11.36
N PRO A 101 -6.47 1.26 -11.93
CA PRO A 101 -5.16 1.84 -12.13
C PRO A 101 -5.25 3.00 -13.12
N TYR A 102 -4.74 4.18 -12.75
CA TYR A 102 -4.85 5.41 -13.54
C TYR A 102 -4.41 5.25 -15.00
N LEU A 103 -3.34 4.49 -15.25
CA LEU A 103 -2.80 4.30 -16.60
C LEU A 103 -3.58 3.28 -17.44
N ALA A 104 -4.57 2.58 -16.87
CA ALA A 104 -5.37 1.64 -17.65
C ALA A 104 -6.36 2.37 -18.57
N PRO A 105 -6.60 1.85 -19.80
CA PRO A 105 -7.52 2.46 -20.76
C PRO A 105 -8.95 2.66 -20.24
N ASN A 106 -9.38 1.86 -19.27
CA ASN A 106 -10.71 1.93 -18.65
C ASN A 106 -10.80 2.92 -17.47
N SER A 107 -9.71 3.63 -17.11
CA SER A 107 -9.70 4.62 -16.03
C SER A 107 -10.27 5.98 -16.47
N THR A 108 -11.53 5.98 -16.91
CA THR A 108 -12.23 7.17 -17.44
C THR A 108 -13.73 7.12 -17.14
N GLY A 109 -14.43 8.23 -17.41
CA GLY A 109 -15.89 8.31 -17.29
C GLY A 109 -16.37 8.03 -15.87
N LYS A 110 -17.45 7.25 -15.71
CA LYS A 110 -18.00 6.93 -14.38
C LYS A 110 -17.08 6.04 -13.53
N ALA A 111 -16.11 5.34 -14.12
CA ALA A 111 -15.24 4.44 -13.38
C ALA A 111 -14.42 5.17 -12.29
N ILE A 112 -13.94 6.39 -12.59
CA ILE A 112 -13.13 7.18 -11.67
C ILE A 112 -13.93 7.67 -10.44
N LEU A 113 -15.26 7.66 -10.52
CA LEU A 113 -16.13 8.07 -9.41
C LEU A 113 -16.08 7.07 -8.24
N TYR A 114 -15.65 5.83 -8.46
CA TYR A 114 -15.45 4.85 -7.39
C TYR A 114 -14.06 4.97 -6.74
N GLY A 115 -13.12 5.65 -7.39
CA GLY A 115 -11.73 5.71 -6.96
C GLY A 115 -10.76 5.38 -8.06
N VAL A 116 -9.54 5.85 -7.89
CA VAL A 116 -8.44 5.64 -8.82
C VAL A 116 -7.19 5.32 -8.02
N ASN A 117 -6.45 4.34 -8.50
CA ASN A 117 -5.18 3.93 -7.95
C ASN A 117 -4.05 4.53 -8.78
N TYR A 118 -3.24 5.38 -8.14
CA TYR A 118 -2.09 6.07 -8.72
C TYR A 118 -0.76 5.42 -8.33
N ALA A 119 -0.79 4.42 -7.46
CA ALA A 119 0.41 3.80 -6.92
C ALA A 119 1.23 3.10 -8.01
N SER A 120 2.54 2.98 -7.77
CA SER A 120 3.46 2.41 -8.75
C SER A 120 4.59 1.66 -8.06
N GLY A 121 4.81 0.40 -8.46
CA GLY A 121 5.94 -0.38 -8.00
C GLY A 121 7.28 0.34 -8.20
N GLY A 122 8.08 0.43 -7.14
CA GLY A 122 9.35 1.16 -7.13
C GLY A 122 9.22 2.69 -6.97
N GLY A 123 8.00 3.23 -6.85
CA GLY A 123 7.77 4.64 -6.52
C GLY A 123 8.22 5.00 -5.12
N GLY A 124 8.51 6.28 -4.89
CA GLY A 124 8.93 6.83 -3.61
C GLY A 124 8.49 8.28 -3.42
N ILE A 125 8.77 8.80 -2.24
CA ILE A 125 8.54 10.20 -1.86
C ILE A 125 9.49 11.10 -2.67
N MET A 126 10.76 10.70 -2.75
CA MET A 126 11.81 11.41 -3.46
C MET A 126 11.78 11.10 -4.96
N ASN A 127 11.96 12.11 -5.79
CA ASN A 127 11.98 11.95 -7.25
C ASN A 127 13.16 11.11 -7.76
N ALA A 128 14.21 10.91 -6.96
CA ALA A 128 15.33 10.04 -7.28
C ALA A 128 15.04 8.55 -7.01
N THR A 129 14.03 8.24 -6.22
CA THR A 129 13.77 6.87 -5.77
C THR A 129 13.42 5.93 -6.91
N GLY A 130 13.93 4.70 -6.84
CA GLY A 130 13.58 3.61 -7.77
C GLY A 130 14.07 3.81 -9.21
N ARG A 131 15.03 4.70 -9.47
CA ARG A 131 15.61 4.93 -10.81
C ARG A 131 16.16 3.65 -11.45
N ILE A 132 16.60 2.69 -10.65
CA ILE A 132 17.07 1.37 -11.11
C ILE A 132 16.02 0.58 -11.89
N PHE A 133 14.73 0.89 -11.73
CA PHE A 133 13.64 0.22 -12.45
C PHE A 133 13.33 0.84 -13.80
N VAL A 134 14.15 1.79 -14.27
CA VAL A 134 13.98 2.58 -15.49
C VAL A 134 12.81 3.56 -15.38
N ASN A 135 11.58 3.07 -15.29
CA ASN A 135 10.39 3.89 -15.09
C ASN A 135 9.57 3.45 -13.87
N ARG A 136 8.97 4.44 -13.22
CA ARG A 136 8.15 4.35 -12.01
C ARG A 136 7.49 5.70 -11.77
N LEU A 137 6.34 5.71 -11.10
CA LEU A 137 5.66 6.95 -10.71
C LEU A 137 6.03 7.30 -9.28
N GLY A 138 6.86 8.33 -9.08
CA GLY A 138 7.08 8.94 -7.77
C GLY A 138 5.83 9.71 -7.31
N LEU A 139 5.71 9.99 -6.01
CA LEU A 139 4.48 10.57 -5.45
C LEU A 139 4.07 11.90 -6.10
N ASP A 140 5.03 12.73 -6.52
CA ASP A 140 4.74 13.97 -7.25
C ASP A 140 3.94 13.70 -8.54
N ILE A 141 4.32 12.69 -9.31
CA ILE A 141 3.65 12.29 -10.56
C ILE A 141 2.27 11.72 -10.26
N GLN A 142 2.16 10.92 -9.20
CA GLN A 142 0.87 10.35 -8.77
C GLN A 142 -0.13 11.47 -8.42
N ILE A 143 0.34 12.53 -7.75
CA ILE A 143 -0.47 13.70 -7.42
C ILE A 143 -0.85 14.51 -8.68
N ASP A 144 0.04 14.60 -9.67
CA ASP A 144 -0.29 15.23 -10.96
C ASP A 144 -1.39 14.46 -11.71
N PHE A 145 -1.37 13.13 -11.64
CA PHE A 145 -2.43 12.29 -12.17
C PHE A 145 -3.76 12.47 -11.42
N PHE A 146 -3.72 12.65 -10.10
CA PHE A 146 -4.90 13.03 -9.34
C PHE A 146 -5.42 14.42 -9.73
N ASN A 147 -4.55 15.41 -9.96
CA ASN A 147 -4.97 16.72 -10.46
C ASN A 147 -5.73 16.62 -11.79
N ASN A 148 -5.27 15.77 -12.71
CA ASN A 148 -6.01 15.49 -13.95
C ASN A 148 -7.36 14.83 -13.68
N THR A 149 -7.41 13.88 -12.73
CA THR A 149 -8.66 13.24 -12.30
C THR A 149 -9.63 14.26 -11.70
N ARG A 150 -9.14 15.19 -10.87
CA ARG A 150 -9.94 16.26 -10.28
C ARG A 150 -10.61 17.13 -11.33
N LYS A 151 -9.90 17.47 -12.41
CA LYS A 151 -10.48 18.18 -13.57
C LYS A 151 -11.52 17.36 -14.30
N GLN A 152 -11.37 16.03 -14.37
CA GLN A 152 -12.40 15.16 -14.94
C GLN A 152 -13.66 15.10 -14.06
N PHE A 153 -13.50 15.12 -12.73
CA PHE A 153 -14.64 15.23 -11.81
C PHE A 153 -15.44 16.51 -12.06
N ASP A 154 -14.79 17.65 -12.31
CA ASP A 154 -15.48 18.89 -12.68
C ASP A 154 -16.33 18.72 -13.95
N LYS A 155 -15.81 18.03 -14.96
CA LYS A 155 -16.54 17.77 -16.22
C LYS A 155 -17.73 16.81 -16.01
N LEU A 156 -17.60 15.83 -15.12
CA LEU A 156 -18.62 14.81 -14.90
C LEU A 156 -19.75 15.26 -13.98
N LEU A 157 -19.43 16.04 -12.94
CA LEU A 157 -20.37 16.39 -11.86
C LEU A 157 -20.69 17.89 -11.80
N GLY A 158 -19.87 18.73 -12.43
CA GLY A 158 -19.84 20.18 -12.21
C GLY A 158 -19.00 20.55 -10.98
N SER A 159 -18.35 21.72 -11.01
CA SER A 159 -17.27 22.05 -10.06
C SER A 159 -17.67 22.02 -8.59
N SER A 160 -18.85 22.55 -8.25
CA SER A 160 -19.34 22.55 -6.87
C SER A 160 -19.63 21.13 -6.36
N LYS A 161 -20.34 20.31 -7.15
CA LYS A 161 -20.65 18.92 -6.78
C LYS A 161 -19.39 18.05 -6.73
N ALA A 162 -18.44 18.28 -7.63
CA ALA A 162 -17.16 17.59 -7.64
C ALA A 162 -16.34 17.86 -6.37
N LYS A 163 -16.25 19.14 -5.97
CA LYS A 163 -15.61 19.55 -4.72
C LYS A 163 -16.27 18.90 -3.51
N ASP A 164 -17.60 18.96 -3.43
CA ASP A 164 -18.35 18.37 -2.33
C ASP A 164 -18.17 16.85 -2.27
N TYR A 165 -18.22 16.18 -3.42
CA TYR A 165 -18.01 14.75 -3.51
C TYR A 165 -16.63 14.35 -2.96
N ILE A 166 -15.57 15.02 -3.44
CA ILE A 166 -14.19 14.71 -3.05
C ILE A 166 -13.92 15.07 -1.59
N SER A 167 -14.29 16.27 -1.16
CA SER A 167 -13.95 16.77 0.17
C SER A 167 -14.79 16.15 1.29
N LYS A 168 -16.05 15.83 1.04
CA LYS A 168 -16.97 15.31 2.08
C LYS A 168 -17.04 13.79 2.11
N ARG A 169 -16.80 13.10 0.98
CA ARG A 169 -17.08 11.66 0.86
C ARG A 169 -15.84 10.81 0.57
N SER A 170 -14.85 11.32 -0.16
CA SER A 170 -13.71 10.51 -0.60
C SER A 170 -12.63 10.34 0.45
N ILE A 171 -11.88 9.24 0.35
CA ILE A 171 -10.72 8.90 1.18
C ILE A 171 -9.47 8.84 0.31
N PHE A 172 -8.35 9.26 0.90
CA PHE A 172 -7.03 9.33 0.30
C PHE A 172 -6.07 8.47 1.11
N SER A 173 -5.71 7.30 0.60
CA SER A 173 -4.71 6.44 1.26
C SER A 173 -3.34 6.61 0.61
N VAL A 174 -2.30 6.83 1.42
CA VAL A 174 -0.92 6.95 0.96
C VAL A 174 -0.07 5.90 1.67
N THR A 175 0.55 4.98 0.92
CA THR A 175 1.48 3.95 1.44
C THR A 175 2.77 4.00 0.65
N ILE A 176 3.77 4.71 1.16
CA ILE A 176 5.02 5.01 0.45
C ILE A 176 6.16 5.28 1.44
N GLY A 177 7.41 5.20 0.97
CA GLY A 177 8.61 5.57 1.75
C GLY A 177 9.63 4.44 1.85
N ALA A 178 9.19 3.18 1.74
CA ALA A 178 10.10 2.02 1.86
C ALA A 178 11.19 2.03 0.77
N ASN A 179 10.80 2.38 -0.47
CA ASN A 179 11.75 2.45 -1.59
C ASN A 179 12.76 3.59 -1.45
N ASP A 180 12.43 4.67 -0.75
CA ASP A 180 13.37 5.79 -0.52
C ASP A 180 14.58 5.35 0.30
N PHE A 181 14.40 4.35 1.16
CA PHE A 181 15.52 3.65 1.80
C PHE A 181 16.10 2.58 0.88
N LEU A 182 15.31 1.58 0.49
CA LEU A 182 15.84 0.34 -0.13
C LEU A 182 16.38 0.52 -1.55
N ASN A 183 15.71 1.38 -2.34
CA ASN A 183 15.96 1.60 -3.75
C ASN A 183 16.46 3.02 -4.03
N ASN A 184 17.02 3.67 -3.00
CA ASN A 184 17.72 4.94 -3.07
C ASN A 184 18.81 5.04 -1.99
N TYR A 185 18.52 5.50 -0.77
CA TYR A 185 19.56 5.86 0.22
C TYR A 185 20.46 4.69 0.65
N LEU A 186 19.91 3.49 0.82
CA LEU A 186 20.66 2.29 1.23
C LEU A 186 21.13 1.43 0.05
N LEU A 187 20.89 1.85 -1.19
CA LEU A 187 21.18 1.04 -2.37
C LEU A 187 22.70 0.80 -2.52
N PRO A 188 23.22 -0.44 -2.48
CA PRO A 188 24.65 -0.69 -2.50
C PRO A 188 25.33 -0.11 -3.74
N VAL A 189 26.57 0.40 -3.57
CA VAL A 189 27.43 1.01 -4.61
C VAL A 189 26.88 2.31 -5.20
N LEU A 190 25.64 2.32 -5.69
CA LEU A 190 25.04 3.44 -6.41
C LEU A 190 24.74 4.65 -5.52
N SER A 191 24.50 4.44 -4.23
CA SER A 191 24.20 5.53 -3.27
C SER A 191 25.39 5.99 -2.44
N ILE A 192 26.61 5.46 -2.67
CA ILE A 192 27.77 5.77 -1.83
C ILE A 192 28.05 7.28 -1.82
N GLY A 193 28.05 7.92 -3.00
CA GLY A 193 28.26 9.37 -3.09
C GLY A 193 27.21 10.17 -2.31
N ALA A 194 25.93 9.82 -2.45
CA ALA A 194 24.83 10.47 -1.73
C ALA A 194 24.96 10.30 -0.21
N ARG A 195 25.29 9.10 0.27
CA ARG A 195 25.49 8.81 1.71
C ARG A 195 26.72 9.48 2.31
N ILE A 196 27.72 9.83 1.49
CA ILE A 196 28.87 10.63 1.94
C ILE A 196 28.45 12.10 2.08
N SER A 197 27.63 12.62 1.17
CA SER A 197 27.18 14.02 1.18
C SER A 197 26.02 14.30 2.14
N GLU A 198 25.27 13.28 2.54
CA GLU A 198 24.02 13.44 3.28
C GLU A 198 23.90 12.41 4.43
N THR A 199 23.72 12.93 5.65
CA THR A 199 23.53 12.12 6.84
C THR A 199 22.16 11.44 6.84
N PRO A 200 21.98 10.33 7.59
CA PRO A 200 20.68 9.68 7.65
C PRO A 200 19.56 10.58 8.17
N ASP A 201 19.87 11.45 9.14
CA ASP A 201 18.88 12.42 9.66
C ASP A 201 18.53 13.48 8.62
N GLY A 202 19.52 14.04 7.90
CA GLY A 202 19.28 14.99 6.83
C GLY A 202 18.40 14.41 5.72
N PHE A 203 18.68 13.17 5.29
CA PHE A 203 17.87 12.48 4.30
C PHE A 203 16.43 12.26 4.76
N ILE A 204 16.23 11.88 6.03
CA ILE A 204 14.88 11.69 6.58
C ILE A 204 14.14 13.04 6.69
N ASP A 205 14.82 14.11 7.10
CA ASP A 205 14.24 15.45 7.14
C ASP A 205 13.80 15.89 5.73
N ASP A 206 14.60 15.61 4.70
CA ASP A 206 14.25 15.86 3.29
C ASP A 206 13.02 15.04 2.85
N MET A 207 12.95 13.75 3.20
CA MET A 207 11.76 12.93 2.95
C MET A 207 10.50 13.53 3.60
N ILE A 208 10.60 13.98 4.86
CA ILE A 208 9.47 14.57 5.60
C ILE A 208 9.04 15.90 4.98
N ASN A 209 9.99 16.74 4.58
CA ASN A 209 9.73 18.01 3.89
C ASN A 209 9.03 17.79 2.54
N HIS A 210 9.51 16.84 1.74
CA HIS A 210 8.87 16.47 0.48
C HIS A 210 7.45 15.94 0.69
N LEU A 211 7.25 15.02 1.65
CA LEU A 211 5.93 14.47 1.93
C LEU A 211 4.95 15.53 2.43
N SER A 212 5.40 16.45 3.29
CA SER A 212 4.58 17.58 3.77
C SER A 212 4.05 18.42 2.61
N ASN A 213 4.92 18.75 1.65
CA ASN A 213 4.55 19.49 0.45
C ASN A 213 3.57 18.70 -0.44
N GLN A 214 3.83 17.41 -0.63
CA GLN A 214 2.99 16.50 -1.42
C GLN A 214 1.58 16.35 -0.83
N LEU A 215 1.46 16.13 0.48
CA LEU A 215 0.16 16.06 1.17
C LEU A 215 -0.58 17.41 1.11
N THR A 216 0.15 18.52 1.24
CA THR A 216 -0.43 19.86 1.08
C THR A 216 -0.93 20.10 -0.35
N ARG A 217 -0.26 19.57 -1.38
CA ARG A 217 -0.75 19.61 -2.77
C ARG A 217 -2.06 18.86 -2.92
N LEU A 218 -2.20 17.67 -2.34
CA LEU A 218 -3.47 16.93 -2.35
C LEU A 218 -4.57 17.70 -1.62
N TYR A 219 -4.28 18.31 -0.47
CA TYR A 219 -5.23 19.14 0.26
C TYR A 219 -5.75 20.32 -0.59
N LYS A 220 -4.87 20.96 -1.37
CA LYS A 220 -5.26 22.02 -2.32
C LYS A 220 -6.15 21.52 -3.46
N LEU A 221 -6.20 20.21 -3.69
CA LEU A 221 -7.06 19.52 -4.67
C LEU A 221 -8.31 18.90 -4.02
N ASP A 222 -8.84 19.55 -2.98
CA ASP A 222 -10.05 19.17 -2.22
C ASP A 222 -9.93 17.91 -1.35
N ALA A 223 -8.77 17.27 -1.25
CA ALA A 223 -8.59 16.10 -0.37
C ALA A 223 -8.72 16.50 1.11
N ARG A 224 -9.50 15.75 1.89
CA ARG A 224 -9.74 16.04 3.32
C ARG A 224 -9.56 14.85 4.25
N LYS A 225 -9.81 13.61 3.82
CA LYS A 225 -9.71 12.41 4.66
C LYS A 225 -8.50 11.59 4.23
N PHE A 226 -7.42 11.66 4.97
CA PHE A 226 -6.15 11.01 4.65
C PHE A 226 -5.87 9.84 5.59
N VAL A 227 -5.43 8.72 5.02
CA VAL A 227 -4.87 7.57 5.75
C VAL A 227 -3.43 7.40 5.28
N ILE A 228 -2.47 7.65 6.16
CA ILE A 228 -1.05 7.63 5.83
C ILE A 228 -0.41 6.43 6.52
N GLY A 229 -0.03 5.42 5.72
CA GLY A 229 0.70 4.25 6.19
C GLY A 229 2.17 4.59 6.40
N ASN A 230 2.67 4.30 7.59
CA ASN A 230 4.10 4.45 7.89
C ASN A 230 4.93 3.32 7.24
N VAL A 231 6.26 3.47 7.25
CA VAL A 231 7.16 2.49 6.66
C VAL A 231 7.21 1.24 7.55
N GLY A 232 6.95 0.07 6.98
CA GLY A 232 7.03 -1.21 7.69
C GLY A 232 8.47 -1.59 8.09
N PRO A 233 8.67 -2.77 8.73
CA PRO A 233 9.99 -3.26 9.11
C PRO A 233 10.80 -3.73 7.89
N ILE A 234 11.32 -2.78 7.13
CA ILE A 234 11.98 -3.02 5.84
C ILE A 234 13.23 -3.89 5.95
N GLY A 235 13.90 -3.91 7.10
CA GLY A 235 15.03 -4.81 7.36
C GLY A 235 14.64 -6.28 7.49
N CYS A 236 13.36 -6.58 7.72
CA CYS A 236 12.83 -7.94 7.83
C CYS A 236 12.29 -8.49 6.49
N ILE A 237 12.36 -7.71 5.40
CA ILE A 237 11.87 -8.14 4.09
C ILE A 237 12.74 -9.30 3.56
N PRO A 238 12.16 -10.34 2.92
CA PRO A 238 12.92 -11.48 2.39
C PRO A 238 14.12 -11.10 1.51
N TYR A 239 13.96 -10.07 0.67
CA TYR A 239 15.04 -9.53 -0.15
C TYR A 239 16.23 -9.03 0.70
N GLN A 240 15.97 -8.22 1.72
CA GLN A 240 17.01 -7.68 2.61
C GLN A 240 17.71 -8.79 3.38
N LYS A 241 16.98 -9.79 3.87
CA LYS A 241 17.56 -10.96 4.53
C LYS A 241 18.44 -11.78 3.61
N THR A 242 18.02 -11.95 2.35
CA THR A 242 18.77 -12.72 1.36
C THR A 242 20.10 -12.05 1.01
N ILE A 243 20.11 -10.75 0.69
CA ILE A 243 21.33 -10.04 0.29
C ILE A 243 22.31 -9.83 1.45
N ASN A 244 21.82 -9.77 2.70
CA ASN A 244 22.63 -9.66 3.91
C ASN A 244 22.94 -11.01 4.57
N GLN A 245 22.52 -12.13 3.97
CA GLN A 245 22.77 -13.50 4.45
C GLN A 245 22.31 -13.74 5.91
N LEU A 246 21.12 -13.23 6.24
CA LEU A 246 20.54 -13.31 7.59
C LEU A 246 19.74 -14.60 7.82
N ASN A 247 19.69 -15.03 9.09
CA ASN A 247 18.88 -16.15 9.56
C ASN A 247 17.38 -15.81 9.61
N GLU A 248 16.55 -16.83 9.85
CA GLU A 248 15.08 -16.69 9.84
C GLU A 248 14.54 -15.69 10.87
N ASN A 249 15.18 -15.55 12.03
CA ASN A 249 14.72 -14.63 13.08
C ASN A 249 15.47 -13.28 13.10
N GLU A 250 16.31 -13.03 12.10
CA GLU A 250 17.13 -11.83 11.99
C GLU A 250 16.56 -10.83 10.98
N CYS A 251 16.82 -9.55 11.23
CA CYS A 251 16.50 -8.44 10.34
C CYS A 251 17.70 -7.50 10.23
N VAL A 252 17.73 -6.67 9.18
CA VAL A 252 18.78 -5.66 9.01
C VAL A 252 18.51 -4.47 9.95
N ASP A 253 19.29 -4.36 11.02
CA ASP A 253 19.11 -3.34 12.07
C ASP A 253 19.11 -1.91 11.54
N LEU A 254 20.07 -1.56 10.68
CA LEU A 254 20.17 -0.20 10.14
C LEU A 254 18.91 0.18 9.36
N ALA A 255 18.38 -0.71 8.52
CA ALA A 255 17.20 -0.43 7.72
C ALA A 255 15.95 -0.23 8.61
N ASN A 256 15.78 -1.06 9.65
CA ASN A 256 14.69 -0.90 10.62
C ASN A 256 14.85 0.37 11.45
N LYS A 257 16.07 0.70 11.89
CA LYS A 257 16.35 1.94 12.65
C LYS A 257 15.95 3.19 11.85
N LEU A 258 16.33 3.27 10.58
CA LEU A 258 15.97 4.41 9.73
C LEU A 258 14.46 4.48 9.48
N ALA A 259 13.79 3.34 9.26
CA ALA A 259 12.34 3.30 9.15
C ALA A 259 11.65 3.81 10.41
N MET A 260 12.11 3.40 11.60
CA MET A 260 11.55 3.87 12.88
C MET A 260 11.79 5.37 13.10
N GLN A 261 12.98 5.90 12.75
CA GLN A 261 13.26 7.34 12.84
C GLN A 261 12.36 8.16 11.92
N TYR A 262 12.18 7.71 10.67
CA TYR A 262 11.23 8.31 9.73
C TYR A 262 9.80 8.25 10.27
N ASN A 263 9.36 7.10 10.80
CA ASN A 263 8.02 6.93 11.33
C ASN A 263 7.74 7.85 12.53
N GLY A 264 8.75 8.13 13.36
CA GLY A 264 8.66 9.12 14.44
C GLY A 264 8.37 10.53 13.91
N ARG A 265 9.19 11.02 12.98
CA ARG A 265 9.00 12.33 12.34
C ARG A 265 7.71 12.41 11.52
N LEU A 266 7.28 11.29 10.89
CA LEU A 266 6.01 11.23 10.19
C LEU A 266 4.84 11.49 11.14
N LYS A 267 4.84 10.90 12.33
CA LYS A 267 3.79 11.12 13.33
C LYS A 267 3.71 12.60 13.75
N GLU A 268 4.85 13.26 13.91
CA GLU A 268 4.94 14.69 14.21
C GLU A 268 4.38 15.53 13.04
N LEU A 269 4.79 15.23 11.80
CA LEU A 269 4.27 15.87 10.59
C LEU A 269 2.74 15.77 10.50
N LEU A 270 2.17 14.58 10.71
CA LEU A 270 0.71 14.40 10.62
C LEU A 270 -0.03 15.16 11.74
N THR A 271 0.57 15.28 12.91
CA THR A 271 0.04 16.11 14.00
C THR A 271 0.04 17.59 13.61
N GLU A 272 1.14 18.06 13.03
CA GLU A 272 1.26 19.43 12.51
C GLU A 272 0.22 19.72 11.42
N LEU A 273 0.09 18.83 10.43
CA LEU A 273 -0.85 19.01 9.31
C LEU A 273 -2.31 19.02 9.79
N ASN A 274 -2.68 18.18 10.77
CA ASN A 274 -4.01 18.24 11.40
C ASN A 274 -4.28 19.59 12.08
N GLY A 275 -3.26 20.23 12.67
CA GLY A 275 -3.40 21.55 13.29
C GLY A 275 -3.51 22.69 12.26
N LYS A 276 -2.72 22.61 11.19
CA LYS A 276 -2.57 23.67 10.16
C LYS A 276 -3.65 23.62 9.07
N LEU A 277 -4.02 22.42 8.57
CA LEU A 277 -4.90 22.27 7.42
C LEU A 277 -6.36 22.07 7.85
N LYS A 278 -7.10 23.18 7.96
CA LYS A 278 -8.48 23.19 8.48
C LYS A 278 -9.42 22.31 7.67
N GLY A 279 -10.20 21.49 8.38
CA GLY A 279 -11.17 20.57 7.79
C GLY A 279 -10.55 19.31 7.17
N ALA A 280 -9.23 19.17 7.16
CA ALA A 280 -8.57 17.91 6.84
C ALA A 280 -8.36 17.07 8.11
N ILE A 281 -8.36 15.76 7.94
CA ILE A 281 -8.06 14.76 8.96
C ILE A 281 -6.98 13.86 8.37
N PHE A 282 -5.85 13.78 9.07
CA PHE A 282 -4.77 12.85 8.78
C PHE A 282 -4.74 11.75 9.83
N VAL A 283 -5.03 10.53 9.40
CA VAL A 283 -4.96 9.32 10.24
C VAL A 283 -3.64 8.61 9.95
N HIS A 284 -2.87 8.37 11.01
CA HIS A 284 -1.65 7.57 10.95
C HIS A 284 -2.00 6.08 11.05
N ALA A 285 -1.68 5.31 10.00
CA ALA A 285 -1.77 3.85 10.03
C ALA A 285 -0.42 3.26 10.44
N ASN A 286 -0.38 2.60 11.60
CA ASN A 286 0.84 2.03 12.17
C ASN A 286 1.16 0.65 11.58
N VAL A 287 1.66 0.65 10.35
CA VAL A 287 2.04 -0.54 9.59
C VAL A 287 3.25 -1.25 10.24
N TYR A 288 4.24 -0.50 10.73
CA TYR A 288 5.45 -1.06 11.33
C TYR A 288 5.14 -2.05 12.45
N ASP A 289 4.41 -1.60 13.49
CA ASP A 289 4.11 -2.43 14.66
C ASP A 289 3.17 -3.58 14.30
N LEU A 290 2.19 -3.34 13.41
CA LEU A 290 1.30 -4.39 12.92
C LEU A 290 2.08 -5.52 12.25
N VAL A 291 3.00 -5.18 11.34
CA VAL A 291 3.80 -6.19 10.62
C VAL A 291 4.81 -6.85 11.55
N MET A 292 5.40 -6.11 12.50
CA MET A 292 6.28 -6.70 13.50
C MET A 292 5.55 -7.70 14.40
N GLU A 293 4.33 -7.40 14.85
CA GLU A 293 3.49 -8.34 15.60
C GLU A 293 3.20 -9.61 14.77
N LEU A 294 2.90 -9.45 13.48
CA LEU A 294 2.71 -10.58 12.58
C LEU A 294 3.98 -11.42 12.40
N ILE A 295 5.16 -10.78 12.29
CA ILE A 295 6.45 -11.48 12.18
C ILE A 295 6.72 -12.29 13.45
N THR A 296 6.56 -11.67 14.62
CA THR A 296 6.93 -12.28 15.91
C THR A 296 5.90 -13.30 16.41
N ASN A 297 4.64 -13.15 16.00
CA ASN A 297 3.53 -13.98 16.45
C ASN A 297 2.76 -14.68 15.32
N TYR A 298 3.42 -14.95 14.19
CA TYR A 298 2.81 -15.48 12.97
C TYR A 298 1.86 -16.68 13.19
N ALA A 299 2.21 -17.60 14.09
CA ALA A 299 1.39 -18.76 14.43
C ALA A 299 0.01 -18.40 15.03
N LYS A 300 -0.11 -17.27 15.75
CA LYS A 300 -1.41 -16.78 16.28
C LYS A 300 -2.39 -16.43 15.16
N TYR A 301 -1.86 -16.08 13.99
CA TYR A 301 -2.63 -15.68 12.81
C TYR A 301 -2.84 -16.84 11.82
N GLY A 302 -2.54 -18.08 12.22
CA GLY A 302 -2.67 -19.26 11.37
C GLY A 302 -1.61 -19.35 10.26
N ILE A 303 -0.56 -18.52 10.33
CA ILE A 303 0.58 -18.60 9.42
C ILE A 303 1.51 -19.70 9.95
N ILE A 304 1.92 -20.61 9.07
CA ILE A 304 2.81 -21.73 9.38
C ILE A 304 4.26 -21.45 8.98
N TRP A 305 4.47 -20.53 8.03
CA TRP A 305 5.77 -20.05 7.57
C TRP A 305 5.64 -18.57 7.21
N PHE A 306 6.43 -17.70 7.85
CA PHE A 306 6.36 -16.27 7.58
C PHE A 306 7.16 -15.87 6.32
N PHE A 307 8.11 -16.69 5.88
CA PHE A 307 8.97 -16.41 4.73
C PHE A 307 8.63 -17.30 3.52
N THR A 308 8.00 -16.67 2.51
CA THR A 308 7.83 -17.07 1.09
C THR A 308 7.41 -18.52 0.76
N CYS A 309 6.48 -18.67 -0.18
CA CYS A 309 6.47 -19.88 -1.01
C CYS A 309 7.84 -19.98 -1.70
N ARG A 310 8.65 -20.93 -1.27
CA ARG A 310 10.01 -21.14 -1.77
C ARG A 310 9.91 -21.51 -3.25
N PHE A 311 10.40 -20.65 -4.15
CA PHE A 311 10.64 -21.04 -5.53
C PHE A 311 11.82 -22.01 -5.57
N TYR A 312 11.53 -23.32 -5.55
CA TYR A 312 12.57 -24.33 -5.65
C TYR A 312 12.97 -24.51 -7.12
N ASN A 313 14.25 -24.34 -7.41
CA ASN A 313 14.84 -24.65 -8.70
C ASN A 313 15.08 -26.17 -8.78
N SER A 314 14.19 -26.92 -9.44
CA SER A 314 14.37 -28.35 -9.69
C SER A 314 15.26 -28.54 -10.92
N LYS A 315 16.54 -28.85 -10.71
CA LYS A 315 17.46 -29.29 -11.77
C LYS A 315 16.93 -30.56 -12.46
N ARG A 316 16.41 -30.44 -13.69
CA ARG A 316 16.63 -31.37 -14.82
C ARG A 316 15.78 -30.96 -16.05
N SER A 317 16.46 -30.89 -17.20
CA SER A 317 15.97 -30.67 -18.57
C SER A 317 15.62 -29.22 -18.98
N MET A 318 16.14 -28.84 -20.15
CA MET A 318 15.88 -27.59 -20.88
C MET A 318 14.40 -27.50 -21.24
N LEU A 319 13.59 -26.95 -20.33
CA LEU A 319 12.26 -26.37 -20.55
C LEU A 319 11.87 -25.75 -19.20
N TRP A 320 12.03 -24.44 -19.07
CA TRP A 320 11.80 -23.68 -17.84
C TRP A 320 10.32 -23.70 -17.43
N LYS A 321 9.88 -24.76 -16.75
CA LYS A 321 8.59 -24.81 -16.06
C LYS A 321 8.77 -24.31 -14.63
N TRP A 322 8.32 -23.08 -14.38
CA TRP A 322 8.21 -22.51 -13.04
C TRP A 322 7.01 -23.13 -12.33
N ARG A 323 7.25 -23.93 -11.30
CA ARG A 323 6.21 -24.37 -10.34
C ARG A 323 6.41 -23.57 -9.06
N ALA A 324 5.47 -22.67 -8.75
CA ALA A 324 5.35 -22.15 -7.40
C ALA A 324 4.89 -23.30 -6.51
N ILE A 325 5.79 -23.88 -5.72
CA ILE A 325 5.40 -24.81 -4.65
C ILE A 325 5.02 -23.93 -3.46
N CYS A 326 3.83 -23.33 -3.52
CA CYS A 326 3.01 -23.30 -2.32
C CYS A 326 2.50 -24.73 -2.24
N ARG A 327 3.03 -25.55 -1.33
CA ARG A 327 2.68 -26.97 -1.25
C ARG A 327 1.16 -27.05 -1.23
N ASP A 328 0.60 -27.68 -2.25
CA ASP A 328 -0.75 -28.24 -2.22
C ASP A 328 -0.89 -28.92 -0.86
N ASN A 329 -1.77 -28.38 -0.02
CA ASN A 329 -2.32 -29.18 1.06
C ASN A 329 -3.23 -30.21 0.35
N PRO A 330 -2.98 -31.52 0.46
CA PRO A 330 -3.94 -32.51 -0.03
C PRO A 330 -5.26 -32.46 0.74
N MET A 331 -5.40 -31.64 1.80
CA MET A 331 -6.71 -31.31 2.37
C MET A 331 -7.41 -30.20 1.57
N ARG A 332 -7.64 -30.44 0.28
CA ARG A 332 -8.83 -29.91 -0.39
C ARG A 332 -9.88 -31.01 -0.36
N THR A 333 -10.47 -31.20 0.81
CA THR A 333 -11.76 -31.86 0.94
C THR A 333 -12.61 -31.00 1.87
N ASP A 334 -13.52 -30.25 1.26
CA ASP A 334 -14.78 -29.78 1.86
C ASP A 334 -14.72 -29.03 3.20
N ILE A 335 -14.52 -27.71 3.14
CA ILE A 335 -15.26 -26.84 4.07
C ILE A 335 -16.68 -26.72 3.50
N LYS A 336 -17.50 -27.74 3.76
CA LYS A 336 -18.95 -27.56 3.75
C LYS A 336 -19.27 -26.52 4.81
N TYR A 337 -19.96 -25.46 4.43
CA TYR A 337 -20.71 -24.66 5.38
C TYR A 337 -21.64 -25.60 6.13
N VAL A 338 -21.30 -25.91 7.37
CA VAL A 338 -22.23 -26.56 8.30
C VAL A 338 -23.22 -25.48 8.68
N GLN A 339 -24.28 -25.34 7.87
CA GLN A 339 -25.56 -24.89 8.41
C GLN A 339 -25.94 -25.89 9.50
N ARG A 340 -26.21 -25.39 10.70
CA ARG A 340 -26.85 -26.17 11.75
C ARG A 340 -27.97 -25.33 12.39
N PRO A 341 -28.98 -26.05 12.92
CA PRO A 341 -30.40 -25.76 12.77
C PRO A 341 -30.92 -24.58 13.59
#